data_AF-R1DIF0-F1
#
_entry.id   AF-R1DIF0-F1
#
_cell.length_a   1.000
_cell.length_b   1.000
_cell.length_c   1.000
_cell.angle_alpha   90.00
_cell.angle_beta   90.00
_cell.angle_gamma   90.00
#
_symmetry.space_group_name_H-M   'P 1'
#
loop_
_entity.id
_entity.type
_entity.pdbx_description
1 polymer ?
#
loop_
_entity_poly.entity_id
_entity_poly.type
_entity_poly.pdbx_seq_one_letter_code
_entity_poly.pdbx_strand_id
1 'polypeptide(L)'
;PPNTGVLCFQTDARKSFRISATGVVLEVAANLKVVKKLKLVGSPFKVFKNTAFIKDMFTSALEVAKFEGAALRTVSGVRGQVKRALQADDGTFRATFEDKLLRSDLVLLKAWVPTSSSRERRLLTHTPTSRREQVRAELGAAPRVNADSLYKPIERAPRRFNKLAVPKALQAALPYKSKPKLDAPSAAKKPRKGSLKALRAVVAEPEERAAAKLMQQVHTMYNERERKRKRSME
;
A
#
# COMPACT_ATOMS: atom_id res chain seq x y z
N PRO A 1 -29.55 20.11 30.14
CA PRO A 1 -28.97 21.37 29.61
C PRO A 1 -27.53 21.08 29.17
N PRO A 2 -26.86 21.97 28.43
CA PRO A 2 -25.41 21.90 28.26
C PRO A 2 -24.70 21.78 29.63
N ASN A 3 -23.56 21.10 29.66
CA ASN A 3 -22.74 20.81 30.84
C ASN A 3 -23.42 19.98 31.95
N THR A 4 -24.50 19.25 31.64
CA THR A 4 -25.11 18.30 32.59
C THR A 4 -24.39 16.95 32.54
N GLY A 5 -24.07 16.38 33.70
CA GLY A 5 -23.46 15.03 33.81
C GLY A 5 -24.43 13.91 33.44
N VAL A 6 -23.93 12.88 32.78
CA VAL A 6 -24.68 11.69 32.33
C VAL A 6 -23.91 10.42 32.70
N LEU A 7 -24.64 9.41 33.18
CA LEU A 7 -24.14 8.06 33.43
C LEU A 7 -24.91 7.07 32.54
N CYS A 8 -24.19 6.15 31.91
CA CYS A 8 -24.76 5.11 31.05
C CYS A 8 -24.48 3.73 31.66
N PHE A 9 -25.53 2.93 31.79
CA PHE A 9 -25.47 1.57 32.32
C PHE A 9 -25.67 0.55 31.20
N GLN A 10 -25.13 -0.65 31.40
CA GLN A 10 -25.39 -1.82 30.56
C GLN A 10 -26.16 -2.88 31.37
N THR A 11 -27.11 -3.55 30.72
CA THR A 11 -28.07 -4.46 31.37
C THR A 11 -27.48 -5.84 31.75
N ASP A 12 -26.22 -5.91 32.14
CA ASP A 12 -25.58 -7.17 32.57
C ASP A 12 -25.56 -7.27 34.09
N ALA A 13 -26.47 -8.06 34.65
CA ALA A 13 -26.57 -8.27 36.10
C ALA A 13 -25.33 -8.96 36.72
N ARG A 14 -24.48 -9.62 35.91
CA ARG A 14 -23.40 -10.52 36.35
C ARG A 14 -22.00 -9.90 36.41
N LYS A 15 -21.83 -8.60 36.13
CA LYS A 15 -20.52 -7.91 36.19
C LYS A 15 -20.33 -7.14 37.49
N SER A 16 -19.10 -7.17 38.02
CA SER A 16 -18.68 -6.41 39.21
C SER A 16 -18.69 -4.89 38.97
N PHE A 17 -18.45 -4.43 37.74
CA PHE A 17 -18.57 -3.04 37.32
C PHE A 17 -19.72 -2.87 36.31
N ARG A 18 -20.71 -2.03 36.65
CA ARG A 18 -21.98 -1.88 35.92
C ARG A 18 -22.09 -0.59 35.11
N ILE A 19 -21.23 0.40 35.39
CA ILE A 19 -21.18 1.66 34.65
C ILE A 19 -20.40 1.40 33.35
N SER A 20 -20.97 1.74 32.19
CA SER A 20 -20.34 1.48 30.89
C SER A 20 -19.78 2.72 30.24
N ALA A 21 -20.40 3.87 30.47
CA ALA A 21 -19.89 5.16 30.01
C ALA A 21 -20.31 6.28 30.95
N THR A 22 -19.50 7.31 31.01
CA THR A 22 -19.76 8.57 31.72
C THR A 22 -19.53 9.70 30.73
N GLY A 23 -20.22 10.83 30.91
CA GLY A 23 -20.06 11.96 30.00
C GLY A 23 -20.80 13.20 30.46
N VAL A 24 -20.68 14.26 29.67
CA VAL A 24 -21.39 15.52 29.87
C VAL A 24 -22.12 15.89 28.57
N VAL A 25 -23.29 16.50 28.70
CA VAL A 25 -24.05 17.00 27.55
C VAL A 25 -23.34 18.24 27.00
N LEU A 26 -22.88 18.20 25.76
CA LEU A 26 -22.22 19.35 25.11
C LEU A 26 -23.25 20.33 24.53
N GLU A 27 -24.11 19.83 23.64
CA GLU A 27 -25.04 20.66 22.88
C GLU A 27 -26.32 19.85 22.58
N VAL A 28 -27.44 20.55 22.47
CA VAL A 28 -28.74 19.98 22.09
C VAL A 28 -29.18 20.62 20.78
N ALA A 29 -29.08 19.88 19.68
CA ALA A 29 -29.52 20.32 18.36
C ALA A 29 -30.46 19.28 17.73
N ALA A 30 -31.48 19.76 17.01
CA ALA A 30 -32.45 18.88 16.34
C ALA A 30 -31.84 18.08 15.17
N ASN A 31 -30.85 18.68 14.47
CA ASN A 31 -30.18 18.08 13.32
C ASN A 31 -28.66 18.15 13.50
N LEU A 32 -28.03 17.01 13.77
CA LEU A 32 -26.58 16.88 13.86
C LEU A 32 -26.00 16.43 12.51
N LYS A 33 -25.00 17.17 12.01
CA LYS A 33 -24.27 16.82 10.78
C LYS A 33 -23.20 15.78 11.09
N VAL A 34 -23.58 14.51 11.15
CA VAL A 34 -22.65 13.40 11.30
C VAL A 34 -22.31 12.83 9.92
N VAL A 35 -21.02 12.72 9.62
CA VAL A 35 -20.53 12.14 8.37
C VAL A 35 -19.66 10.91 8.64
N LYS A 36 -19.78 9.90 7.78
CA LYS A 36 -18.92 8.73 7.77
C LYS A 36 -18.03 8.76 6.55
N LYS A 37 -16.75 8.47 6.77
CA LYS A 37 -15.78 8.36 5.67
C LYS A 37 -16.06 7.13 4.82
N LEU A 38 -16.19 7.34 3.51
CA LEU A 38 -16.27 6.30 2.50
C LEU A 38 -15.00 6.37 1.63
N LYS A 39 -14.42 5.22 1.32
CA LYS A 39 -13.30 5.14 0.37
C LYS A 39 -13.77 4.33 -0.83
N LEU A 40 -13.81 4.95 -2.01
CA LEU A 40 -13.95 4.21 -3.26
C LEU A 40 -12.56 3.73 -3.66
N VAL A 41 -12.44 2.46 -4.03
CA VAL A 41 -11.18 1.81 -4.34
C VAL A 41 -11.20 1.46 -5.82
N GLY A 42 -10.10 1.71 -6.53
CA GLY A 42 -9.91 1.30 -7.92
C GLY A 42 -8.53 0.74 -8.16
N SER A 43 -8.38 0.00 -9.26
CA SER A 43 -7.13 -0.63 -9.66
C SER A 43 -6.64 -0.07 -11.01
N PRO A 44 -5.34 0.22 -11.19
CA PRO A 44 -4.79 0.67 -12.46
C PRO A 44 -4.59 -0.50 -13.42
N PHE A 45 -5.19 -0.47 -14.60
CA PHE A 45 -5.00 -1.53 -15.60
C PHE A 45 -3.92 -1.18 -16.64
N LYS A 46 -3.84 0.11 -17.05
CA LYS A 46 -2.85 0.60 -18.01
C LYS A 46 -2.21 1.88 -17.49
N VAL A 47 -0.88 1.86 -17.37
CA VAL A 47 -0.10 2.92 -16.72
C VAL A 47 0.93 3.49 -17.68
N PHE A 48 0.95 4.81 -17.81
CA PHE A 48 1.94 5.57 -18.57
C PHE A 48 2.89 6.27 -17.61
N LYS A 49 3.47 7.42 -18.00
CA LYS A 49 4.38 8.17 -17.13
C LYS A 49 3.60 8.82 -15.97
N ASN A 50 2.77 9.81 -16.28
CA ASN A 50 1.98 10.55 -15.26
C ASN A 50 0.47 10.34 -15.42
N THR A 51 0.06 9.42 -16.30
CA THR A 51 -1.35 9.10 -16.53
C THR A 51 -1.56 7.60 -16.33
N ALA A 52 -2.74 7.26 -15.82
CA ALA A 52 -3.16 5.88 -15.68
C ALA A 52 -4.64 5.76 -16.00
N PHE A 53 -5.03 4.61 -16.51
CA PHE A 53 -6.43 4.22 -16.66
C PHE A 53 -6.79 3.29 -15.50
N ILE A 54 -7.90 3.63 -14.83
CA ILE A 54 -8.36 2.99 -13.60
C ILE A 54 -9.67 2.28 -13.89
N LYS A 55 -9.82 1.08 -13.32
CA LYS A 55 -11.02 0.27 -13.35
C LYS A 55 -11.49 -0.07 -11.93
N ASP A 56 -12.66 -0.67 -11.84
CA ASP A 56 -13.26 -1.22 -10.61
C ASP A 56 -13.56 -0.17 -9.50
N MET A 57 -13.55 1.13 -9.82
CA MET A 57 -13.90 2.21 -8.87
C MET A 57 -15.32 2.71 -9.05
N PHE A 58 -15.80 2.78 -10.29
CA PHE A 58 -17.13 3.21 -10.68
C PHE A 58 -17.75 2.16 -11.59
N THR A 59 -19.07 2.19 -11.69
CA THR A 59 -19.85 1.25 -12.51
C THR A 59 -20.26 1.84 -13.84
N SER A 60 -20.42 3.17 -13.94
CA SER A 60 -20.92 3.85 -15.14
C SER A 60 -20.14 5.11 -15.50
N ALA A 61 -20.18 5.51 -16.77
CA ALA A 61 -19.57 6.76 -17.22
C ALA A 61 -20.22 8.01 -16.58
N LEU A 62 -21.50 7.94 -16.22
CA LEU A 62 -22.23 9.02 -15.54
C LEU A 62 -21.70 9.23 -14.11
N GLU A 63 -21.36 8.16 -13.39
CA GLU A 63 -20.69 8.26 -12.10
C GLU A 63 -19.33 8.93 -12.25
N VAL A 64 -18.53 8.52 -13.24
CA VAL A 64 -17.23 9.14 -13.50
C VAL A 64 -17.37 10.63 -13.79
N ALA A 65 -18.35 11.02 -14.62
CA ALA A 65 -18.60 12.43 -14.95
C ALA A 65 -18.95 13.25 -13.70
N LYS A 66 -19.72 12.67 -12.76
CA LYS A 66 -20.03 13.30 -11.47
C LYS A 66 -18.79 13.53 -10.59
N PHE A 67 -17.80 12.65 -10.70
CA PHE A 67 -16.53 12.73 -9.96
C PHE A 67 -15.36 13.24 -10.82
N GLU A 68 -15.65 13.88 -11.95
CA GLU A 68 -14.61 14.50 -12.78
C GLU A 68 -13.92 15.63 -12.00
N GLY A 69 -12.59 15.68 -12.07
CA GLY A 69 -11.81 16.62 -11.30
C GLY A 69 -11.61 16.24 -9.82
N ALA A 70 -12.21 15.15 -9.33
CA ALA A 70 -12.04 14.71 -7.94
C ALA A 70 -10.58 14.32 -7.63
N ALA A 71 -10.17 14.60 -6.39
CA ALA A 71 -8.83 14.26 -5.90
C ALA A 71 -8.71 12.77 -5.56
N LEU A 72 -7.67 12.14 -6.07
CA LEU A 72 -7.31 10.75 -5.84
C LEU A 72 -6.03 10.66 -5.01
N ARG A 73 -5.89 9.57 -4.26
CA ARG A 73 -4.63 9.24 -3.57
C ARG A 73 -4.40 7.75 -3.57
N THR A 74 -3.20 7.31 -3.93
CA THR A 74 -2.85 5.89 -3.86
C THR A 74 -2.42 5.47 -2.46
N VAL A 75 -2.39 4.16 -2.19
CA VAL A 75 -1.84 3.61 -0.95
C VAL A 75 -0.36 3.98 -0.78
N SER A 76 0.37 4.07 -1.90
CA SER A 76 1.76 4.55 -1.95
C SER A 76 1.91 6.06 -1.73
N GLY A 77 0.81 6.81 -1.62
CA GLY A 77 0.80 8.22 -1.24
C GLY A 77 0.78 9.21 -2.40
N VAL A 78 0.87 8.75 -3.65
CA VAL A 78 0.87 9.58 -4.87
C VAL A 78 -0.48 10.25 -5.04
N ARG A 79 -0.48 11.57 -5.23
CA ARG A 79 -1.71 12.34 -5.48
C ARG A 79 -2.07 12.29 -6.96
N GLY A 80 -3.36 12.36 -7.25
CA GLY A 80 -3.86 12.42 -8.61
C GLY A 80 -5.23 13.04 -8.72
N GLN A 81 -5.74 13.09 -9.94
CA GLN A 81 -7.03 13.68 -10.27
C GLN A 81 -7.75 12.83 -11.32
N VAL A 82 -9.06 12.65 -11.15
CA VAL A 82 -9.94 12.09 -12.19
C VAL A 82 -10.01 13.09 -13.35
N LYS A 83 -9.75 12.63 -14.59
CA LYS A 83 -9.77 13.51 -15.77
C LYS A 83 -10.99 13.30 -16.67
N ARG A 84 -11.24 12.10 -17.18
CA ARG A 84 -12.37 11.86 -18.09
C ARG A 84 -12.74 10.39 -18.12
N ALA A 85 -14.04 10.09 -18.26
CA ALA A 85 -14.52 8.74 -18.55
C ALA A 85 -14.00 8.24 -19.89
N LEU A 86 -13.76 6.94 -19.99
CA LEU A 86 -13.51 6.30 -21.28
C LEU A 86 -14.85 5.91 -21.90
N GLN A 87 -14.91 5.94 -23.24
CA GLN A 87 -16.10 5.55 -23.99
C GLN A 87 -16.19 4.03 -24.21
N ALA A 88 -15.06 3.32 -24.14
CA ALA A 88 -14.99 1.91 -24.51
C ALA A 88 -15.52 0.97 -23.40
N ASP A 89 -15.25 1.29 -22.14
CA ASP A 89 -15.59 0.43 -21.00
C ASP A 89 -16.32 1.23 -19.92
N ASP A 90 -17.48 0.74 -19.50
CA ASP A 90 -18.31 1.36 -18.48
C ASP A 90 -17.58 1.49 -17.14
N GLY A 91 -17.63 2.68 -16.54
CA GLY A 91 -17.03 2.97 -15.23
C GLY A 91 -15.51 3.12 -15.22
N THR A 92 -14.83 2.90 -16.35
CA THR A 92 -13.39 3.16 -16.46
C THR A 92 -13.09 4.61 -16.79
N PHE A 93 -11.95 5.11 -16.31
CA PHE A 93 -11.59 6.51 -16.48
C PHE A 93 -10.09 6.74 -16.55
N ARG A 94 -9.74 7.87 -17.17
CA ARG A 94 -8.38 8.41 -17.19
C ARG A 94 -8.14 9.26 -15.95
N ALA A 95 -7.02 9.02 -15.29
CA ALA A 95 -6.52 9.87 -14.22
C ALA A 95 -5.08 10.32 -14.47
N THR A 96 -4.74 11.48 -13.94
CA THR A 96 -3.38 12.03 -13.91
C THR A 96 -2.83 11.95 -12.50
N PHE A 97 -1.56 11.59 -12.36
CA PHE A 97 -0.85 11.44 -11.10
C PHE A 97 0.47 12.22 -11.11
N GLU A 98 0.99 12.54 -9.92
CA GLU A 98 2.28 13.24 -9.77
C GLU A 98 3.46 12.42 -10.26
N ASP A 99 3.43 11.10 -10.01
CA ASP A 99 4.45 10.15 -10.41
C ASP A 99 3.81 8.89 -11.00
N LYS A 100 4.64 8.07 -11.64
CA LYS A 100 4.26 6.80 -12.25
C LYS A 100 3.78 5.81 -11.21
N LEU A 101 2.54 5.37 -11.36
CA LEU A 101 1.96 4.31 -10.55
C LEU A 101 2.58 2.93 -10.84
N LEU A 102 2.52 2.05 -9.85
CA LEU A 102 2.74 0.62 -10.06
C LEU A 102 1.40 -0.06 -10.36
N ARG A 103 1.44 -1.15 -11.15
CA ARG A 103 0.22 -1.95 -11.42
C ARG A 103 -0.37 -2.59 -10.16
N SER A 104 0.44 -2.79 -9.12
CA SER A 104 0.02 -3.32 -7.82
C SER A 104 -0.57 -2.27 -6.89
N ASP A 105 -0.57 -1.00 -7.25
CA ASP A 105 -1.12 0.06 -6.40
C ASP A 105 -2.64 0.04 -6.38
N LEU A 106 -3.22 0.41 -5.24
CA LEU A 106 -4.63 0.72 -5.11
C LEU A 106 -4.84 2.23 -5.09
N VAL A 107 -5.77 2.70 -5.92
CA VAL A 107 -6.17 4.11 -5.99
C VAL A 107 -7.40 4.33 -5.13
N LEU A 108 -7.37 5.35 -4.28
CA LEU A 108 -8.46 5.67 -3.35
C LEU A 108 -9.03 7.05 -3.65
N LEU A 109 -10.36 7.12 -3.74
CA LEU A 109 -11.12 8.37 -3.63
C LEU A 109 -11.72 8.43 -2.23
N LYS A 110 -11.37 9.47 -1.47
CA LYS A 110 -11.89 9.67 -0.11
C LYS A 110 -13.12 10.57 -0.17
N ALA A 111 -14.29 10.02 0.14
CA ALA A 111 -15.55 10.72 0.22
C ALA A 111 -16.11 10.70 1.66
N TRP A 112 -17.11 11.54 1.90
CA TRP A 112 -17.82 11.62 3.17
C TRP A 112 -19.31 11.52 2.90
N VAL A 113 -19.96 10.54 3.53
CA VAL A 113 -21.39 10.28 3.38
C VAL A 113 -22.09 10.73 4.66
N PRO A 114 -23.12 11.58 4.59
CA PRO A 114 -23.91 11.92 5.77
C PRO A 114 -24.62 10.68 6.30
N THR A 115 -24.58 10.50 7.62
CA THR A 115 -25.24 9.38 8.29
C THR A 115 -26.23 9.90 9.30
N SER A 116 -27.47 9.45 9.22
CA SER A 116 -28.50 9.71 10.23
C SER A 116 -28.34 8.76 11.41
N SER A 117 -28.47 9.29 12.63
CA SER A 117 -28.63 8.47 13.83
C SER A 117 -30.03 7.83 13.84
N SER A 118 -30.14 6.56 14.28
CA SER A 118 -31.46 5.96 14.55
C SER A 118 -32.15 6.76 15.65
N ARG A 119 -33.42 7.10 15.45
CA ARG A 119 -34.25 7.82 16.43
C ARG A 119 -35.01 6.83 17.31
N GLU A 120 -34.27 5.98 18.02
CA GLU A 120 -34.87 5.07 19.00
C GLU A 120 -34.79 5.71 20.39
N ARG A 121 -35.95 6.00 20.98
CA ARG A 121 -36.06 6.42 22.39
C ARG A 121 -36.91 5.40 23.12
N ARG A 122 -36.30 4.70 24.07
CA ARG A 122 -36.98 3.73 24.92
C ARG A 122 -36.78 4.12 26.38
N LEU A 123 -37.87 4.17 27.14
CA LEU A 123 -37.82 4.43 28.57
C LEU A 123 -37.47 3.13 29.33
N LEU A 124 -36.91 3.27 30.52
CA LEU A 124 -36.47 2.16 31.39
C LEU A 124 -37.60 1.22 31.84
N THR A 125 -38.86 1.60 31.63
CA THR A 125 -40.04 0.78 31.92
C THR A 125 -40.23 -0.38 30.94
N HIS A 126 -39.54 -0.38 29.80
CA HIS A 126 -39.64 -1.43 28.80
C HIS A 126 -38.57 -2.52 28.99
N THR A 127 -38.80 -3.70 28.40
CA THR A 127 -37.85 -4.82 28.45
C THR A 127 -36.44 -4.39 27.99
N PRO A 128 -35.38 -4.79 28.70
CA PRO A 128 -34.03 -4.43 28.32
C PRO A 128 -33.71 -4.98 26.93
N THR A 129 -33.03 -4.16 26.12
CA THR A 129 -32.71 -4.54 24.74
C THR A 129 -31.54 -5.52 24.74
N SER A 130 -31.73 -6.69 24.12
CA SER A 130 -30.66 -7.67 23.98
C SER A 130 -29.50 -7.10 23.17
N ARG A 131 -28.26 -7.31 23.63
CA ARG A 131 -27.06 -6.90 22.89
C ARG A 131 -27.01 -7.61 21.55
N ARG A 132 -26.40 -6.97 20.54
CA ARG A 132 -26.13 -7.63 19.24
C ARG A 132 -25.43 -8.99 19.40
N GLU A 133 -24.56 -9.13 20.40
CA GLU A 133 -23.89 -10.38 20.74
C GLU A 133 -24.85 -11.43 21.34
N GLN A 134 -25.75 -11.01 22.24
CA GLN A 134 -26.76 -11.90 22.82
C GLN A 134 -27.74 -12.38 21.74
N VAL A 135 -28.23 -11.45 20.91
CA VAL A 135 -29.06 -11.75 19.74
C VAL A 135 -28.35 -12.72 18.80
N ARG A 136 -27.05 -12.52 18.54
CA ARG A 136 -26.26 -13.46 17.73
C ARG A 136 -26.13 -14.83 18.38
N ALA A 137 -25.89 -14.89 19.69
CA ALA A 137 -25.77 -16.15 20.43
C ALA A 137 -27.10 -16.92 20.44
N GLU A 138 -28.22 -16.24 20.68
CA GLU A 138 -29.58 -16.78 20.63
C GLU A 138 -29.92 -17.31 19.22
N LEU A 139 -29.50 -16.60 18.18
CA LEU A 139 -29.68 -17.01 16.78
C LEU A 139 -28.62 -17.98 16.27
N GLY A 140 -27.61 -18.35 17.08
CA GLY A 140 -26.48 -19.18 16.66
C GLY A 140 -25.63 -18.60 15.53
N ALA A 141 -25.68 -17.28 15.31
CA ALA A 141 -25.04 -16.62 14.16
C ALA A 141 -23.63 -16.09 14.50
N ALA A 142 -22.63 -16.52 13.73
CA ALA A 142 -21.26 -16.04 13.87
C ALA A 142 -21.10 -14.56 13.40
N PRO A 143 -20.15 -13.81 13.98
CA PRO A 143 -19.83 -12.47 13.50
C PRO A 143 -19.26 -12.53 12.07
N ARG A 144 -19.76 -11.68 11.18
CA ARG A 144 -19.20 -11.52 9.83
C ARG A 144 -17.84 -10.82 9.91
N VAL A 145 -16.77 -11.54 9.56
CA VAL A 145 -15.39 -11.01 9.51
C VAL A 145 -14.87 -11.14 8.10
N ASN A 146 -14.41 -10.03 7.52
CA ASN A 146 -13.79 -10.03 6.19
C ASN A 146 -12.34 -10.48 6.30
N ALA A 147 -11.95 -11.56 5.61
CA ALA A 147 -10.60 -12.12 5.67
C ALA A 147 -9.51 -11.12 5.22
N ASP A 148 -9.81 -10.25 4.25
CA ASP A 148 -8.88 -9.22 3.75
C ASP A 148 -8.73 -8.02 4.68
N SER A 149 -9.64 -7.86 5.65
CA SER A 149 -9.55 -6.78 6.65
C SER A 149 -8.69 -7.17 7.85
N LEU A 150 -8.35 -8.45 7.99
CA LEU A 150 -7.48 -8.93 9.06
C LEU A 150 -6.03 -8.57 8.75
N TYR A 151 -5.34 -7.94 9.71
CA TYR A 151 -3.92 -7.65 9.61
C TYR A 151 -3.11 -8.95 9.55
N LYS A 152 -2.12 -8.97 8.66
CA LYS A 152 -1.19 -10.08 8.46
C LYS A 152 0.25 -9.56 8.54
N PRO A 153 1.21 -10.35 9.05
CA PRO A 153 2.62 -9.98 8.98
C PRO A 153 3.05 -9.87 7.51
N ILE A 154 3.77 -8.81 7.16
CA ILE A 154 4.23 -8.56 5.79
C ILE A 154 5.77 -8.62 5.78
N GLU A 155 6.32 -9.66 5.15
CA GLU A 155 7.76 -9.76 4.88
C GLU A 155 8.08 -9.04 3.56
N ARG A 156 8.99 -8.06 3.62
CA ARG A 156 9.37 -7.25 2.44
C ARG A 156 10.74 -7.68 1.92
N ALA A 157 10.78 -8.12 0.68
CA ALA A 157 12.04 -8.35 -0.01
C ALA A 157 12.84 -7.04 -0.19
N PRO A 158 14.18 -7.07 -0.08
CA PRO A 158 14.99 -5.88 -0.28
C PRO A 158 14.85 -5.37 -1.73
N ARG A 159 14.45 -4.11 -1.89
CA ARG A 159 14.23 -3.49 -3.20
C ARG A 159 15.57 -3.16 -3.87
N ARG A 160 15.90 -3.86 -4.96
CA ARG A 160 17.08 -3.56 -5.80
C ARG A 160 16.65 -2.86 -7.09
N PHE A 161 17.13 -1.64 -7.31
CA PHE A 161 16.85 -0.88 -8.53
C PHE A 161 17.77 -1.30 -9.68
N ASN A 162 17.29 -1.06 -10.91
CA ASN A 162 18.10 -1.25 -12.11
C ASN A 162 19.23 -0.23 -12.16
N LYS A 163 20.34 -0.60 -12.81
CA LYS A 163 21.46 0.32 -13.03
C LYS A 163 21.05 1.45 -13.98
N LEU A 164 21.66 2.63 -13.83
CA LEU A 164 21.44 3.76 -14.73
C LEU A 164 21.84 3.38 -16.16
N ALA A 165 20.90 3.53 -17.10
CA ALA A 165 21.13 3.34 -18.53
C ALA A 165 21.09 4.69 -19.24
N VAL A 166 22.24 5.13 -19.76
CA VAL A 166 22.35 6.41 -20.49
C VAL A 166 22.03 6.17 -21.96
N PRO A 167 21.15 6.98 -22.60
CA PRO A 167 20.89 6.88 -24.03
C PRO A 167 22.16 7.05 -24.87
N LYS A 168 22.31 6.24 -25.93
CA LYS A 168 23.51 6.24 -26.80
C LYS A 168 23.78 7.60 -27.44
N ALA A 169 22.72 8.29 -27.87
CA ALA A 169 22.82 9.63 -28.45
C ALA A 169 23.41 10.64 -27.45
N LEU A 170 22.94 10.60 -26.19
CA LEU A 170 23.48 11.44 -25.13
C LEU A 170 24.94 11.07 -24.85
N GLN A 171 25.25 9.77 -24.75
CA GLN A 171 26.62 9.30 -24.50
C GLN A 171 27.63 9.75 -25.58
N ALA A 172 27.19 9.88 -26.83
CA ALA A 172 28.01 10.38 -27.93
C ALA A 172 28.27 11.89 -27.83
N ALA A 173 27.27 12.67 -27.40
CA ALA A 173 27.36 14.12 -27.25
C ALA A 173 28.10 14.57 -25.97
N LEU A 174 28.34 13.68 -25.01
CA LEU A 174 29.02 14.03 -23.76
C LEU A 174 30.49 14.42 -24.00
N PRO A 175 30.98 15.48 -23.33
CA PRO A 175 32.40 15.79 -23.29
C PRO A 175 33.24 14.59 -22.82
N TYR A 176 34.46 14.47 -23.36
CA TYR A 176 35.35 13.33 -23.09
C TYR A 176 35.57 13.05 -21.60
N LYS A 177 35.72 14.10 -20.78
CA LYS A 177 35.92 13.99 -19.33
C LYS A 177 34.72 13.36 -18.60
N SER A 178 33.50 13.66 -19.03
CA SER A 178 32.25 13.16 -18.45
C SER A 178 31.74 11.87 -19.10
N LYS A 179 32.34 11.43 -20.21
CA LYS A 179 31.91 10.24 -20.92
C LYS A 179 32.13 9.02 -20.03
N PRO A 180 31.08 8.24 -19.74
CA PRO A 180 31.22 7.10 -18.86
C PRO A 180 32.13 6.07 -19.53
N LYS A 181 33.25 5.76 -18.88
CA LYS A 181 34.18 4.70 -19.27
C LYS A 181 33.58 3.36 -18.85
N LEU A 182 32.47 3.00 -19.49
CA LEU A 182 31.93 1.66 -19.36
C LEU A 182 32.86 0.75 -20.16
N ASP A 183 33.78 0.10 -19.48
CA ASP A 183 34.41 -1.11 -20.01
C ASP A 183 33.27 -1.99 -20.55
N ALA A 184 33.43 -2.53 -21.76
CA ALA A 184 32.49 -3.52 -22.31
C ALA A 184 32.11 -4.53 -21.21
N PRO A 185 30.83 -4.97 -21.15
CA PRO A 185 30.27 -5.71 -20.02
C PRO A 185 31.24 -6.79 -19.58
N SER A 186 31.41 -7.06 -18.28
CA SER A 186 32.35 -8.04 -17.68
C SER A 186 32.61 -9.35 -18.49
N ALA A 187 31.67 -9.79 -19.33
CA ALA A 187 31.88 -10.77 -20.40
C ALA A 187 33.03 -10.46 -21.41
N ALA A 188 33.46 -9.21 -21.54
CA ALA A 188 34.59 -8.74 -22.32
C ALA A 188 35.88 -8.63 -21.49
N LYS A 189 35.78 -8.64 -20.14
CA LYS A 189 36.93 -8.86 -19.24
C LYS A 189 37.25 -10.35 -19.12
N LYS A 190 36.23 -11.21 -19.19
CA LYS A 190 36.46 -12.63 -19.46
C LYS A 190 37.01 -12.74 -20.89
N PRO A 191 38.11 -13.48 -21.10
CA PRO A 191 38.65 -13.69 -22.43
C PRO A 191 37.53 -14.29 -23.30
N ARG A 192 37.27 -13.72 -24.49
CA ARG A 192 36.24 -14.22 -25.41
C ARG A 192 36.45 -15.72 -25.62
N LYS A 193 35.37 -16.50 -25.67
CA LYS A 193 35.45 -17.94 -25.96
C LYS A 193 36.18 -18.12 -27.30
N GLY A 194 37.36 -18.77 -27.28
CA GLY A 194 38.25 -18.91 -28.44
C GLY A 194 39.40 -17.89 -28.55
N SER A 195 39.54 -16.94 -27.61
CA SER A 195 40.73 -16.08 -27.56
C SER A 195 41.95 -16.84 -27.06
N LEU A 196 43.15 -16.46 -27.53
CA LEU A 196 44.42 -17.13 -27.15
C LEU A 196 44.63 -17.22 -25.64
N LYS A 197 44.20 -16.20 -24.88
CA LYS A 197 44.28 -16.19 -23.40
C LYS A 197 43.31 -17.17 -22.74
N ALA A 198 42.13 -17.42 -23.33
CA ALA A 198 41.22 -18.44 -22.83
C ALA A 198 41.74 -19.85 -23.13
N LEU A 199 42.28 -20.06 -24.33
CA LEU A 199 42.81 -21.35 -24.77
C LEU A 199 44.08 -21.77 -24.02
N ARG A 200 44.90 -20.79 -23.62
CA ARG A 200 46.13 -21.02 -22.82
C ARG A 200 45.88 -21.00 -21.31
N ALA A 201 44.64 -20.85 -20.84
CA ALA A 201 44.37 -20.85 -19.41
C ALA A 201 44.53 -22.26 -18.84
N VAL A 202 45.42 -22.40 -17.86
CA VAL A 202 45.62 -23.66 -17.13
C VAL A 202 44.37 -23.95 -16.31
N VAL A 203 43.86 -25.18 -16.42
CA VAL A 203 42.72 -25.64 -15.62
C VAL A 203 43.22 -25.92 -14.21
N ALA A 204 42.62 -25.28 -13.22
CA ALA A 204 42.99 -25.47 -11.82
C ALA A 204 42.65 -26.89 -11.35
N GLU A 205 43.56 -27.47 -10.56
CA GLU A 205 43.38 -28.78 -9.95
C GLU A 205 42.22 -28.78 -8.93
N PRO A 206 41.63 -29.94 -8.60
CA PRO A 206 40.51 -30.03 -7.66
C PRO A 206 40.79 -29.38 -6.29
N GLU A 207 42.00 -29.53 -5.76
CA GLU A 207 42.42 -28.95 -4.48
C GLU A 207 42.53 -27.42 -4.54
N GLU A 208 43.15 -26.88 -5.59
CA GLU A 208 43.26 -25.44 -5.81
C GLU A 208 41.87 -24.80 -5.98
N ARG A 209 40.97 -25.49 -6.67
CA ARG A 209 39.58 -25.06 -6.84
C ARG A 209 38.83 -25.06 -5.50
N ALA A 210 39.08 -26.05 -4.65
CA ALA A 210 38.52 -26.10 -3.30
C ALA A 210 39.05 -24.96 -2.42
N ALA A 211 40.36 -24.71 -2.44
CA ALA A 211 40.98 -23.60 -1.72
C ALA A 211 40.46 -22.24 -2.20
N ALA A 212 40.34 -22.02 -3.51
CA ALA A 212 39.78 -20.79 -4.07
C ALA A 212 38.31 -20.58 -3.68
N LYS A 213 37.51 -21.65 -3.65
CA LYS A 213 36.12 -21.61 -3.18
C LYS A 213 36.05 -21.23 -1.70
N LEU A 214 36.90 -21.82 -0.86
CA LEU A 214 36.97 -21.49 0.56
C LEU A 214 37.32 -20.01 0.77
N MET A 215 38.35 -19.51 0.06
CA MET A 215 38.76 -18.11 0.15
C MET A 215 37.64 -17.15 -0.30
N GLN A 216 36.87 -17.50 -1.34
CA GLN A 216 35.69 -16.72 -1.73
C GLN A 216 34.61 -16.70 -0.65
N GLN A 217 34.34 -17.84 0.00
CA GLN A 217 33.38 -17.93 1.11
C GLN A 217 33.83 -17.06 2.29
N VAL A 218 35.09 -17.17 2.71
CA VAL A 218 35.64 -16.35 3.81
C VAL A 218 35.55 -14.86 3.49
N HIS A 219 35.91 -14.43 2.27
CA HIS A 219 35.80 -13.04 1.87
C HIS A 219 34.35 -12.54 1.80
N THR A 220 33.40 -13.34 1.32
CA THR A 220 31.99 -12.95 1.28
C THR A 220 31.42 -12.78 2.70
N MET A 221 31.74 -13.69 3.62
CA MET A 221 31.34 -13.60 5.02
C MET A 221 31.95 -12.37 5.72
N TYR A 222 33.25 -12.12 5.52
CA TYR A 222 33.93 -10.95 6.07
C TYR A 222 33.29 -9.63 5.57
N ASN A 223 33.05 -9.53 4.26
CA ASN A 223 32.42 -8.34 3.66
C ASN A 223 30.98 -8.13 4.15
N GLU A 224 30.22 -9.20 4.38
CA GLU A 224 28.88 -9.10 4.94
C GLU A 224 28.92 -8.64 6.41
N ARG A 225 29.86 -9.18 7.21
CA ARG A 225 30.07 -8.77 8.61
C ARG A 225 30.44 -7.29 8.70
N GLU A 226 31.40 -6.85 7.90
CA GLU A 226 31.81 -5.44 7.83
C GLU A 226 30.64 -4.54 7.40
N ARG A 227 29.84 -4.95 6.41
CA ARG A 227 28.64 -4.19 6.01
C ARG A 227 27.61 -4.09 7.12
N LYS A 228 27.38 -5.16 7.88
CA LYS A 228 26.47 -5.16 9.04
C LYS A 228 26.99 -4.23 10.13
N ARG A 229 28.29 -4.29 10.45
CA ARG A 229 28.94 -3.42 11.44
C ARG A 229 28.86 -1.95 11.07
N LYS A 230 29.12 -1.60 9.80
CA LYS A 230 29.00 -0.21 9.33
C LYS A 230 27.56 0.31 9.45
N ARG A 231 26.58 -0.49 9.02
CA ARG A 231 25.15 -0.14 9.14
C ARG A 231 24.63 -0.01 10.58
N SER A 232 25.29 -0.64 11.56
CA SER A 232 24.91 -0.49 12.98
C SER A 232 25.58 0.69 13.67
N MET A 233 26.64 1.25 13.09
CA MET A 233 27.32 2.44 13.63
C MET A 233 26.83 3.75 13.00
N GLU A 234 26.29 3.70 11.78
CA GLU A 234 25.50 4.77 11.15
C GLU A 234 24.09 4.84 11.75
#